data_AF-A0A699QH10-F1
#
_entry.id   AF-A0A699QH10-F1
#
_cell.length_a   1.000
_cell.length_b   1.000
_cell.length_c   1.000
_cell.angle_alpha   90.00
_cell.angle_beta   90.00
_cell.angle_gamma   90.00
#
_symmetry.space_group_name_H-M   'P 1'
#
loop_
_entity.id
_entity.type
_entity.pdbx_description
1 polymer ?
#
loop_
_entity_poly.entity_id
_entity_poly.type
_entity_poly.pdbx_seq_one_letter_code
_entity_poly.pdbx_strand_id
1 'polypeptide(L)'
;PSIVAMAAALLACDDQLTRSTLEFKISVVSSSFQSLEKEFIYKCYNLLKEIEVKKNNTPESMSSFGLLRNNWNPSNTNGIKRKLTYNGLEPNCRLQKINRRL
;
A
#
# COMPACT_ATOMS: atom_id res chain seq x y z
N PRO A 1 3.40 1.08 13.40
CA PRO A 1 3.20 0.96 11.93
C PRO A 1 3.24 -0.50 11.44
N SER A 2 4.24 -1.29 11.86
CA SER A 2 4.39 -2.72 11.50
C SER A 2 3.20 -3.60 11.88
N ILE A 3 2.69 -3.47 13.11
CA ILE A 3 1.51 -4.20 13.61
C ILE A 3 0.28 -3.98 12.71
N VAL A 4 0.02 -2.73 12.33
CA VAL A 4 -1.10 -2.35 11.47
C VAL A 4 -0.91 -2.90 10.05
N ALA A 5 0.31 -2.83 9.52
CA ALA A 5 0.64 -3.39 8.22
C ALA A 5 0.43 -4.92 8.18
N MET A 6 0.84 -5.62 9.23
CA MET A 6 0.61 -7.07 9.37
C MET A 6 -0.88 -7.39 9.43
N ALA A 7 -1.65 -6.68 10.26
CA ALA A 7 -3.08 -6.86 10.36
C ALA A 7 -3.81 -6.61 9.03
N ALA A 8 -3.42 -5.56 8.29
CA ALA A 8 -3.97 -5.25 6.98
C ALA A 8 -3.59 -6.32 5.93
N ALA A 9 -2.36 -6.82 5.95
CA ALA A 9 -1.95 -7.91 5.07
C ALA A 9 -2.71 -9.21 5.35
N LEU A 10 -2.94 -9.53 6.63
CA LEU A 10 -3.74 -10.69 7.04
C LEU A 10 -5.20 -10.55 6.57
N LEU A 11 -5.81 -9.39 6.78
CA LEU A 11 -7.18 -9.10 6.33
C LEU A 11 -7.33 -9.18 4.80
N ALA A 12 -6.36 -8.67 4.06
CA ALA A 12 -6.36 -8.74 2.60
C ALA A 12 -6.16 -10.17 2.06
N CYS A 13 -5.51 -11.05 2.83
CA CYS A 13 -5.35 -12.45 2.47
C CYS A 13 -6.62 -13.26 2.73
N ASP A 14 -7.24 -13.05 3.89
CA ASP A 14 -8.40 -13.80 4.35
C ASP A 14 -9.16 -12.95 5.37
N ASP A 15 -10.40 -12.59 5.06
CA ASP A 15 -11.26 -11.75 5.87
C ASP A 15 -12.06 -12.55 6.93
N GLN A 16 -12.02 -13.88 6.87
CA GLN A 16 -12.75 -14.78 7.76
C GLN A 16 -11.85 -15.51 8.75
N LEU A 17 -10.65 -15.00 9.00
CA LEU A 17 -9.74 -15.59 9.98
C LEU A 17 -10.35 -15.60 11.39
N THR A 18 -10.37 -16.80 11.97
CA THR A 18 -10.62 -16.97 13.40
C THR A 18 -9.39 -16.56 14.20
N ARG A 19 -9.56 -16.29 15.49
CA ARG A 19 -8.46 -15.87 16.38
C ARG A 19 -7.30 -16.87 16.40
N SER A 20 -7.58 -18.17 16.47
CA SER A 20 -6.54 -19.21 16.50
C SER A 20 -5.76 -19.29 15.18
N THR A 21 -6.46 -19.18 14.05
CA THR A 21 -5.83 -19.16 12.72
C THR A 21 -4.95 -17.92 12.54
N LEU A 22 -5.41 -16.77 13.04
CA LEU A 22 -4.67 -15.51 12.99
C LEU A 22 -3.39 -15.58 13.84
N GLU A 23 -3.48 -16.07 15.08
CA GLU A 23 -2.31 -16.27 15.95
C GLU A 23 -1.30 -17.26 15.36
N PHE A 24 -1.78 -18.33 14.72
CA PHE A 24 -0.94 -19.27 13.98
C PHE A 24 -0.21 -18.58 12.82
N LYS A 25 -0.93 -17.85 11.97
CA LYS A 25 -0.34 -17.12 10.82
C LYS A 25 0.70 -16.10 11.27
N ILE A 26 0.45 -15.35 12.34
CA ILE A 26 1.45 -14.42 12.89
C ILE A 26 2.69 -15.17 13.35
N SER A 27 2.51 -16.29 14.04
CA SER A 27 3.63 -17.11 14.55
C SER A 27 4.47 -17.71 13.42
N VAL A 28 3.86 -18.03 12.27
CA VAL A 28 4.56 -18.47 11.06
C VAL A 28 5.33 -17.34 10.40
N VAL A 29 4.73 -16.15 10.29
CA VAL A 29 5.34 -15.01 9.59
C VAL A 29 6.48 -14.40 10.39
N SER A 30 6.36 -14.36 11.72
CA SER A 30 7.48 -13.96 12.56
C SER A 30 7.38 -14.56 13.96
N SER A 31 8.35 -15.42 14.26
CA SER A 31 8.54 -16.01 15.59
C SER A 31 8.97 -14.99 16.64
N SER A 32 9.41 -13.80 16.24
CA SER A 32 9.83 -12.74 17.17
C SER A 32 8.67 -11.97 17.81
N PHE A 33 7.45 -12.08 17.28
CA PHE A 33 6.32 -11.36 17.86
C PHE A 33 5.98 -11.91 19.24
N GLN A 34 6.06 -11.03 20.23
CA GLN A 34 5.69 -11.32 21.60
C GLN A 34 4.17 -11.45 21.72
N SER A 35 3.69 -12.06 22.82
CA SER A 35 2.26 -12.24 23.09
C SER A 35 1.47 -10.93 22.99
N LEU A 36 2.05 -9.83 23.49
CA LEU A 36 1.44 -8.51 23.45
C LEU A 36 1.27 -7.99 22.01
N GLU A 37 2.26 -8.22 21.16
CA GLU A 37 2.20 -7.80 19.76
C GLU A 37 1.15 -8.60 18.99
N LYS A 38 1.02 -9.91 19.27
CA LYS A 38 -0.04 -10.75 18.70
C LYS A 38 -1.43 -10.22 19.05
N GLU A 39 -1.63 -9.79 20.29
CA GLU A 39 -2.88 -9.18 20.74
C GLU A 39 -3.18 -7.85 20.01
N PHE A 40 -2.16 -6.99 19.84
CA PHE A 40 -2.33 -5.76 19.08
C PHE A 40 -2.64 -6.01 17.60
N ILE A 41 -2.01 -7.01 16.98
CA ILE A 41 -2.31 -7.40 15.59
C ILE A 41 -3.77 -7.86 15.49
N TYR A 42 -4.23 -8.70 16.41
CA TYR A 42 -5.63 -9.14 16.47
C TYR A 42 -6.61 -7.98 16.62
N LYS A 43 -6.32 -7.03 17.52
CA LYS A 43 -7.15 -5.84 17.73
C LYS A 43 -7.21 -4.96 16.47
N CYS A 44 -6.06 -4.74 15.82
CA CYS A 44 -5.99 -4.00 14.57
C CYS A 44 -6.74 -4.71 13.43
N TYR A 45 -6.65 -6.04 13.34
CA TYR A 45 -7.37 -6.83 12.34
C TYR A 45 -8.89 -6.65 12.47
N ASN A 46 -9.43 -6.76 13.68
CA ASN A 46 -10.86 -6.58 13.92
C ASN A 46 -11.33 -5.17 13.60
N LEU A 47 -10.54 -4.15 13.97
CA LEU A 47 -10.86 -2.76 13.69
C LEU A 47 -10.87 -2.47 12.18
N LEU A 48 -9.90 -3.01 11.44
CA LEU A 48 -9.85 -2.89 9.98
C LEU A 48 -11.05 -3.60 9.32
N LYS A 49 -11.39 -4.80 9.79
CA LYS A 49 -12.56 -5.55 9.32
C LYS A 49 -13.86 -4.78 9.54
N GLU A 50 -14.04 -4.16 10.70
CA GLU A 50 -15.21 -3.33 11.00
C GLU A 50 -15.31 -2.12 10.06
N ILE A 51 -14.18 -1.44 9.79
CA ILE A 51 -14.13 -0.31 8.86
C ILE A 51 -14.49 -0.75 7.44
N GLU A 52 -13.99 -1.91 6.99
CA GLU A 52 -14.31 -2.45 5.67
C GLU A 52 -15.80 -2.79 5.52
N VAL A 53 -16.38 -3.45 6.51
CA VAL A 53 -17.83 -3.75 6.55
C VAL A 53 -18.66 -2.46 6.52
N LYS A 54 -18.27 -1.45 7.30
CA LYS A 54 -18.94 -0.13 7.29
C LYS A 54 -18.85 0.57 5.94
N LYS A 55 -17.70 0.47 5.26
CA LYS A 55 -17.51 1.04 3.91
C LYS A 55 -18.49 0.40 2.90
N ASN A 56 -18.71 -0.91 2.98
CA ASN A 56 -19.62 -1.63 2.09
C ASN A 56 -21.10 -1.31 2.33
N ASN A 57 -21.44 -0.82 3.53
CA ASN A 57 -22.81 -0.41 3.88
C ASN A 57 -23.11 1.07 3.58
N THR A 58 -22.10 1.84 3.16
CA THR A 58 -22.31 3.23 2.77
C THR A 58 -22.61 3.25 1.26
N PRO A 59 -23.75 3.80 0.80
CA PRO A 59 -23.98 3.93 -0.64
C PRO A 59 -22.83 4.73 -1.25
N GLU A 60 -22.38 4.34 -2.46
CA GLU A 60 -21.20 4.83 -3.21
C GLU A 60 -21.18 6.35 -3.53
N SER A 61 -21.87 7.20 -2.77
CA SER A 61 -21.99 8.62 -3.06
C SER A 61 -20.72 9.43 -2.78
N MET A 62 -19.63 8.86 -2.25
CA MET A 62 -18.43 9.67 -1.93
C MET A 62 -17.12 8.88 -1.85
N SER A 63 -16.79 8.12 -2.91
CA SER A 63 -15.43 7.59 -3.09
C SER A 63 -14.81 8.19 -4.35
N SER A 64 -14.11 9.32 -4.20
CA SER A 64 -13.22 9.82 -5.27
C SER A 64 -12.01 8.89 -5.52
N PHE A 65 -11.83 7.87 -4.68
CA PHE A 65 -10.74 6.90 -4.76
C PHE A 65 -11.01 5.75 -5.77
N GLY A 66 -12.26 5.52 -6.17
CA GLY A 66 -12.60 4.54 -7.22
C GLY A 66 -12.05 4.91 -8.60
N LEU A 67 -11.72 6.19 -8.83
CA LEU A 67 -11.20 6.69 -10.10
C LEU A 67 -9.69 6.46 -10.28
N LEU A 68 -8.94 6.12 -9.23
CA LEU A 68 -7.48 5.93 -9.30
C LEU A 68 -7.07 4.55 -9.82
N ARG A 69 -7.91 3.52 -9.69
CA ARG A 69 -7.53 2.15 -10.07
C ARG A 69 -7.62 1.87 -11.57
N ASN A 70 -8.44 2.63 -12.31
CA ASN A 70 -8.79 2.27 -13.69
C ASN A 70 -8.35 3.30 -14.73
N ASN A 71 -7.73 4.41 -14.34
CA ASN A 71 -7.42 5.52 -15.25
C ASN A 71 -5.94 5.93 -15.24
N TRP A 72 -5.01 4.96 -15.16
CA TRP A 72 -3.69 5.18 -15.77
C TRP A 72 -3.83 5.07 -17.29
N ASN A 73 -4.53 6.03 -17.87
CA ASN A 73 -4.36 6.38 -19.27
C ASN A 73 -3.21 7.40 -19.31
N PRO A 74 -2.13 7.17 -20.07
CA PRO A 74 -1.17 8.22 -20.34
C PRO A 74 -1.80 9.19 -21.35
N SER A 75 -2.88 9.87 -20.98
CA SER A 75 -3.45 10.93 -21.79
C SER A 75 -2.57 12.17 -21.64
N ASN A 76 -1.88 12.51 -22.73
CA ASN A 76 -1.15 13.74 -23.03
C ASN A 76 -1.05 14.79 -21.92
N THR A 77 0.19 15.01 -21.50
CA THR A 77 0.61 16.06 -20.59
C THR A 77 0.39 17.45 -21.19
N ASN A 78 -0.73 18.10 -20.89
CA ASN A 78 -0.93 19.54 -21.14
C ASN A 78 -0.75 20.36 -19.85
N GLY A 79 0.24 19.98 -19.04
CA GLY A 79 0.73 20.81 -17.94
C GLY A 79 2.13 21.31 -18.27
N ILE A 80 2.39 22.61 -18.09
CA ILE A 80 3.74 23.17 -18.21
C ILE A 80 4.60 22.58 -17.07
N LYS A 81 5.33 21.50 -17.37
CA LYS A 81 6.31 20.95 -16.45
C LYS A 81 7.52 21.88 -16.43
N ARG A 82 7.80 22.51 -15.29
CA ARG A 82 9.05 23.26 -15.11
C ARG A 82 10.18 22.26 -14.88
N LYS A 83 11.16 22.27 -15.78
CA LYS A 83 12.38 21.46 -15.66
C LYS A 83 13.22 22.01 -14.52
N LEU A 84 13.45 21.19 -13.49
CA LEU A 84 14.41 21.51 -12.43
C LEU A 84 15.82 21.42 -13.01
N THR A 85 16.50 22.55 -13.15
CA THR A 85 17.93 22.60 -13.50
C THR A 85 18.74 22.66 -12.21
N TYR A 86 19.50 21.59 -11.94
CA TYR A 86 20.50 21.56 -10.88
C TYR A 86 21.80 22.13 -11.44
N ASN A 87 22.15 23.35 -11.05
CA ASN A 87 23.46 23.95 -11.35
C ASN A 87 24.45 23.52 -10.26
N GLY A 88 24.75 22.22 -10.22
CA GLY A 88 25.88 21.70 -9.46
C GLY A 88 27.08 21.58 -10.39
N LEU A 89 28.19 22.18 -9.99
CA LEU A 89 29.48 22.19 -10.67
C LEU A 89 29.84 20.81 -11.26
N GLU A 90 30.05 20.76 -12.57
CA GLU A 90 30.59 19.63 -13.35
C GLU A 90 31.97 19.19 -12.82
N PRO A 91 32.34 17.90 -12.87
CA PRO A 91 32.99 17.43 -14.11
C PRO A 91 32.78 15.93 -14.46
N ASN A 92 32.34 15.70 -15.70
CA ASN A 92 32.57 14.50 -16.51
C ASN A 92 31.85 13.21 -16.11
N CYS A 93 30.57 13.10 -16.46
CA CYS A 93 29.98 11.79 -16.78
C CYS A 93 29.48 11.80 -18.22
N ARG A 94 30.26 11.20 -19.13
CA ARG A 94 29.81 10.90 -20.50
C ARG A 94 28.70 9.84 -20.44
N LEU A 95 27.49 10.26 -20.13
CA LEU A 95 26.29 9.42 -20.31
C LEU A 95 26.05 9.26 -21.80
N GLN A 96 26.55 8.17 -22.36
CA GLN A 96 26.24 7.75 -23.72
C GLN A 96 24.72 7.53 -23.80
N LYS A 97 24.03 8.42 -24.54
CA LYS A 97 22.63 8.21 -24.90
C LYS A 97 22.56 7.04 -25.87
N ILE A 98 22.13 5.89 -25.37
CA ILE A 98 21.71 4.77 -26.22
C ILE A 98 20.39 5.19 -26.89
N ASN A 99 20.45 5.52 -28.18
CA ASN A 99 19.25 5.64 -29.00
C ASN A 99 18.75 4.21 -29.30
N ARG A 100 17.70 3.77 -28.62
CA ARG A 100 16.93 2.61 -29.06
C ARG A 100 16.01 3.08 -30.19
N ARG A 101 16.32 2.67 -31.41
CA ARG A 101 15.40 2.79 -32.55
C ARG A 101 14.31 1.73 -32.38
N LEU A 102 13.06 2.17 -32.57
CA LEU A 102 11.89 1.33 -32.78
C LEU A 102 12.06 0.50 -34.05
#